data_AF-A0A2V5LMY1-F1
#
_entry.id   AF-A0A2V5LMY1-F1
#
_cell.length_a   1.000
_cell.length_b   1.000
_cell.length_c   1.000
_cell.angle_alpha   90.00
_cell.angle_beta   90.00
_cell.angle_gamma   90.00
#
_symmetry.space_group_name_H-M   'P 1'
#
loop_
_entity.id
_entity.type
_entity.pdbx_description
1 polymer ?
#
loop_
_entity_poly.entity_id
_entity_poly.type
_entity_poly.pdbx_seq_one_letter_code
_entity_poly.pdbx_strand_id
1 'polypeptide(L)' 'MELGRLVEFMTSSRSDLSLAVMGIGKLGAISRVLLARAGSVLIYASVGAVTDVEGQMSVEQLRALGFGP' A
#
# COMPACT_ATOMS: atom_id res chain seq x y z
N MET A 1 -8.96 -11.81 -8.88
CA MET A 1 -8.12 -11.18 -9.90
C MET A 1 -8.28 -9.65 -9.85
N GLU A 2 -8.25 -9.06 -8.65
CA GLU A 2 -8.55 -7.62 -8.45
C GLU A 2 -7.31 -6.82 -8.05
N LEU A 3 -6.39 -7.42 -7.28
CA LEU A 3 -5.10 -6.79 -6.97
C LEU A 3 -4.30 -6.50 -8.25
N GLY A 4 -4.29 -7.42 -9.21
CA GLY A 4 -3.62 -7.23 -10.50
C GLY A 4 -4.18 -6.03 -11.27
N ARG A 5 -5.51 -5.86 -11.29
CA ARG A 5 -6.17 -4.71 -11.92
C ARG A 5 -5.84 -3.39 -11.22
N LEU A 6 -5.73 -3.40 -9.89
CA LEU A 6 -5.37 -2.21 -9.13
C LEU A 6 -3.91 -1.79 -9.37
N VAL A 7 -3.01 -2.77 -9.50
CA VAL A 7 -1.61 -2.51 -9.89
C VAL A 7 -1.54 -2.02 -11.33
N GLU A 8 -2.26 -2.65 -12.26
CA GLU A 8 -2.36 -2.21 -13.65
C GLU A 8 -2.89 -0.78 -13.76
N PHE A 9 -3.93 -0.44 -13.01
CA PHE A 9 -4.44 0.93 -12.92
C PHE A 9 -3.34 1.91 -12.49
N MET A 10 -2.59 1.58 -11.43
CA MET A 10 -1.50 2.43 -10.95
C MET A 10 -0.38 2.60 -11.98
N THR A 11 0.01 1.54 -12.68
CA THR A 11 1.15 1.59 -13.61
C THR A 11 0.80 2.11 -15.00
N SER A 12 -0.45 1.96 -15.42
CA SER A 12 -0.93 2.33 -16.76
C SER A 12 -1.59 3.72 -16.79
N SER A 13 -2.05 4.23 -15.65
CA SER A 13 -2.61 5.58 -15.56
C SER A 13 -1.49 6.62 -15.55
N ARG A 14 -1.17 7.18 -16.72
CA ARG A 14 -0.34 8.38 -16.84
C ARG A 14 -1.21 9.61 -16.62
N SER A 15 -1.55 9.88 -15.37
CA SER A 15 -2.10 11.16 -14.97
C SER A 15 -0.99 12.00 -14.32
N ASP A 16 -0.98 13.30 -14.57
CA ASP A 16 -0.10 14.25 -13.87
C ASP A 16 -0.55 14.49 -12.41
N LEU A 17 -1.35 13.57 -11.87
CA LEU A 17 -1.93 13.64 -10.53
C LEU A 17 -1.23 12.63 -9.64
N SER A 18 -0.82 13.09 -8.45
CA SER A 18 -0.37 12.21 -7.39
C SER A 18 -1.52 11.33 -6.90
N LEU A 19 -1.36 10.00 -6.99
CA LEU A 19 -2.38 9.04 -6.56
C LEU A 19 -1.96 8.36 -5.26
N ALA A 20 -2.92 8.24 -4.34
CA ALA A 20 -2.83 7.37 -3.18
C ALA A 20 -3.79 6.20 -3.38
N VAL A 21 -3.25 4.98 -3.47
CA VAL A 21 -4.05 3.78 -3.74
C VAL A 21 -3.75 2.71 -2.70
N MET A 22 -4.79 2.02 -2.24
CA MET A 22 -4.67 0.97 -1.23
C MET A 22 -5.62 -0.20 -1.51
N GLY A 23 -5.13 -1.42 -1.33
CA GLY A 23 -6.00 -2.57 -1.14
C GLY A 23 -6.42 -2.68 0.33
N ILE A 24 -7.64 -3.19 0.55
CA ILE A 24 -8.22 -3.45 1.87
C ILE A 24 -8.42 -4.95 2.08
N GLY A 25 -8.62 -5.37 3.33
CA GLY A 25 -8.88 -6.77 3.70
C GLY A 25 -7.62 -7.64 3.71
N LYS A 26 -7.79 -8.97 3.59
CA LYS A 26 -6.72 -9.97 3.72
C LYS A 26 -5.48 -9.76 2.84
N LEU A 27 -5.63 -9.17 1.65
CA LEU A 27 -4.50 -8.83 0.76
C LEU A 27 -3.99 -7.38 0.93
N GLY A 28 -4.57 -6.63 1.88
CA GLY A 28 -4.25 -5.25 2.18
C GLY A 28 -2.77 -5.02 2.47
N ALA A 29 -2.12 -5.93 3.18
CA ALA A 29 -0.72 -5.77 3.58
C ALA A 29 0.22 -5.81 2.37
N ILE A 30 0.16 -6.90 1.60
CA ILE A 30 0.98 -7.07 0.39
C ILE A 30 0.61 -6.01 -0.67
N SER A 31 -0.68 -5.69 -0.83
CA SER A 31 -1.11 -4.68 -1.80
C SER A 31 -0.55 -3.29 -1.51
N ARG A 32 -0.52 -2.85 -0.25
CA ARG A 32 0.05 -1.55 0.14
C ARG A 32 1.53 -1.46 -0.21
N VAL A 33 2.29 -2.55 -0.02
CA VAL A 33 3.71 -2.63 -0.40
C VAL A 33 3.88 -2.54 -1.93
N LEU A 34 3.12 -3.32 -2.68
CA LEU A 34 3.20 -3.33 -4.15
C LEU A 34 2.80 -1.97 -4.76
N LEU A 35 1.73 -1.37 -4.25
CA LEU A 35 1.22 -0.08 -4.74
C LEU A 35 2.17 1.07 -4.40
N ALA A 36 2.80 1.03 -3.23
CA ALA A 36 3.87 1.97 -2.89
C ALA A 36 5.05 1.89 -3.87
N ARG A 37 5.50 0.66 -4.19
CA ARG A 37 6.56 0.44 -5.18
C ARG A 37 6.12 0.84 -6.59
N ALA A 38 4.84 0.76 -6.89
CA ALA A 38 4.24 1.20 -8.14
C ALA A 38 3.97 2.72 -8.21
N GLY A 39 4.35 3.50 -7.19
CA GLY A 39 4.27 4.96 -7.19
C GLY A 39 3.10 5.57 -6.41
N SER A 40 2.40 4.81 -5.56
CA SER A 40 1.43 5.38 -4.62
C SER A 40 2.15 6.35 -3.68
N VAL A 41 1.66 7.58 -3.61
CA VAL A 41 2.32 8.66 -2.86
C VAL A 41 2.13 8.57 -1.35
N LEU A 42 1.21 7.72 -0.89
CA LEU A 42 0.94 7.46 0.52
C LEU A 42 0.87 5.96 0.81
N ILE A 43 1.31 5.60 2.01
CA ILE A 43 1.16 4.27 2.61
C ILE A 43 0.62 4.46 4.02
N TYR A 44 -0.54 3.86 4.30
CA TYR A 44 -1.14 3.91 5.63
C TYR A 44 -0.65 2.76 6.50
N ALA A 45 -0.21 3.09 7.71
CA ALA A 45 0.38 2.18 8.67
C ALA A 45 -0.30 2.31 10.04
N SER A 46 -0.23 1.29 10.87
CA SER A 46 -0.59 1.38 12.30
C SER A 46 0.63 1.84 13.11
N VAL A 47 0.40 2.71 14.09
CA VAL A 47 1.44 3.05 15.08
C VAL A 47 1.57 1.95 16.13
N GLY A 48 0.50 1.22 16.41
CA GLY A 48 0.50 0.09 17.34
C GLY A 48 0.84 -1.23 16.65
N ALA A 49 1.36 -2.18 17.44
CA ALA A 49 1.64 -3.54 16.97
C ALA A 49 0.37 -4.31 16.56
N VAL A 50 -0.79 -3.92 17.11
CA VAL A 50 -2.11 -4.47 16.78
C VAL A 50 -2.90 -3.42 16.01
N THR A 51 -3.67 -3.86 15.02
CA THR A 51 -4.54 -3.00 14.20
C THR A 51 -5.89 -3.67 14.03
N ASP A 52 -6.96 -2.89 14.14
CA ASP A 52 -8.34 -3.34 13.87
C ASP A 52 -8.67 -3.35 12.38
N VAL A 53 -7.80 -2.75 11.56
CA VAL A 53 -7.93 -2.75 10.10
C VAL A 53 -7.21 -3.95 9.52
N GLU A 54 -7.98 -4.88 8.97
CA GLU A 54 -7.46 -6.08 8.31
C GLU A 54 -6.46 -5.71 7.19
N GLY A 55 -5.26 -6.29 7.26
CA GLY A 55 -4.19 -6.08 6.29
C GLY A 55 -3.42 -4.76 6.46
N GLN A 56 -3.66 -3.97 7.51
CA GLN A 56 -2.79 -2.83 7.83
C GLN A 56 -1.51 -3.31 8.50
N MET A 57 -0.37 -2.76 8.08
CA MET A 57 0.95 -3.09 8.64
C MET A 57 1.33 -2.04 9.69
N SER A 58 2.13 -2.43 10.68
CA SER A 58 2.71 -1.44 11.60
C SER A 58 3.79 -0.62 10.90
N VAL A 59 4.12 0.55 11.45
CA VAL A 59 5.22 1.39 10.97
C VAL A 59 6.54 0.62 10.97
N GLU A 60 6.80 -0.20 11.98
CA GLU A 60 8.01 -1.01 12.10
C GLU A 60 8.10 -2.04 10.98
N GLN A 61 6.98 -2.70 10.63
CA GLN A 61 6.94 -3.65 9.53
C GLN A 61 7.19 -2.97 8.18
N LEU A 62 6.67 -1.76 7.97
CA LEU A 62 6.96 -1.00 6.75
C LEU A 62 8.41 -0.53 6.67
N ARG A 63 8.99 -0.10 7.80
CA ARG A 63 10.43 0.23 7.87
C ARG A 63 11.31 -0.96 7.55
N ALA A 64 10.97 -2.14 8.05
CA ALA A 64 11.68 -3.38 7.72
C ALA A 64 11.63 -3.72 6.21
N LEU A 65 10.65 -3.20 5.48
CA LEU A 65 10.53 -3.32 4.02
C LEU A 65 11.18 -2.17 3.24
N GLY A 66 11.84 -1.24 3.94
CA GLY A 66 12.56 -0.11 3.37
C GLY A 66 11.70 1.10 3.04
N PHE A 67 10.56 1.29 3.71
CA PHE A 67 9.74 2.50 3.59
C PHE A 67 9.94 3.44 4.78
N GLY A 68 10.03 4.74 4.49
CA GLY A 68 10.32 5.77 5.48
C GLY A 68 11.81 5.86 5.85
N PRO A 69 12.20 6.90 6.60
CA PRO A 69 13.55 7.01 7.19
C PRO A 69 13.76 6.01 8.33
#